data_AF-E0QTC4-F1
#
_entry.id   AF-E0QTC4-F1
#
_cell.length_a   1.000
_cell.length_b   1.000
_cell.length_c   1.000
_cell.angle_alpha   90.00
_cell.angle_beta   90.00
_cell.angle_gamma   90.00
#
_symmetry.space_group_name_H-M   'P 1'
#
loop_
_entity.id
_entity.type
_entity.pdbx_description
1 polymer ?
#
loop_
_entity_poly.entity_id
_entity_poly.type
_entity_poly.pdbx_seq_one_letter_code
_entity_poly.pdbx_strand_id
1 'polypeptide(L)'
;MTKHTVLHALRLVVVDHLSISSVAATIGVTWHAANDAISELGLEVLINNPARLEGVRVIGVDEHVWRHTPRGPRFVTVIIDLTPVADKTGAARS
;
A
#
# COMPACT_ATOMS: atom_id res chain seq x y z
N MET A 1 9.59 -17.66 1.17
CA MET A 1 9.85 -16.61 0.15
C MET A 1 11.04 -15.78 0.61
N THR A 2 11.90 -15.33 -0.31
CA THR A 2 13.03 -14.45 0.07
C THR A 2 12.56 -13.00 0.23
N LYS A 3 13.28 -12.18 1.03
CA LYS A 3 12.93 -10.75 1.24
C LYS A 3 12.79 -9.98 -0.08
N HIS A 4 13.69 -10.25 -1.04
CA HIS A 4 13.64 -9.62 -2.36
C HIS A 4 12.36 -10.00 -3.13
N THR A 5 11.97 -11.28 -3.10
CA THR A 5 10.72 -11.73 -3.72
C THR A 5 9.50 -11.05 -3.10
N VAL A 6 9.46 -10.89 -1.77
CA VAL A 6 8.33 -10.24 -1.10
C VAL A 6 8.26 -8.74 -1.42
N LEU A 7 9.40 -8.05 -1.48
CA LEU A 7 9.46 -6.65 -1.92
C LEU A 7 8.94 -6.47 -3.34
N HIS A 8 9.35 -7.35 -4.25
CA HIS A 8 8.84 -7.34 -5.62
C HIS A 8 7.33 -7.62 -5.66
N ALA A 9 6.85 -8.61 -4.90
CA ALA A 9 5.43 -8.93 -4.80
C ALA A 9 4.60 -7.76 -4.21
N LEU A 10 5.13 -7.05 -3.22
CA LEU A 10 4.51 -5.85 -2.67
C LEU A 10 4.36 -4.76 -3.73
N ARG A 11 5.39 -4.53 -4.56
CA ARG A 11 5.32 -3.58 -5.67
C ARG A 11 4.25 -3.97 -6.69
N LEU A 12 4.14 -5.25 -7.05
CA LEU A 12 3.12 -5.74 -7.99
C LEU A 12 1.69 -5.46 -7.49
N VAL A 13 1.47 -5.51 -6.18
CA VAL A 13 0.15 -5.19 -5.58
C VAL A 13 -0.08 -3.69 -5.50
N VAL A 14 0.89 -2.93 -4.97
CA VAL A 14 0.70 -1.51 -4.63
C VAL A 14 0.79 -0.60 -5.85
N VAL A 15 1.74 -0.87 -6.75
CA VAL A 15 2.04 -0.02 -7.92
C VAL A 15 1.36 -0.57 -9.17
N ASP A 16 1.50 -1.87 -9.41
CA ASP A 16 0.97 -2.50 -10.63
C ASP A 16 -0.48 -3.00 -10.46
N HIS A 17 -1.07 -2.81 -9.26
CA HIS A 17 -2.47 -3.13 -8.93
C HIS A 17 -2.91 -4.57 -9.22
N LEU A 18 -1.98 -5.52 -9.16
CA LEU A 18 -2.30 -6.94 -9.34
C LEU A 18 -2.99 -7.51 -8.09
N SER A 19 -3.95 -8.41 -8.33
CA SER A 19 -4.57 -9.16 -7.24
C SER A 19 -3.57 -10.12 -6.58
N ILE A 20 -3.75 -10.40 -5.29
CA ILE A 20 -2.93 -11.38 -4.55
C ILE A 20 -2.92 -12.75 -5.27
N SER A 21 -4.05 -13.15 -5.85
CA SER A 21 -4.14 -14.39 -6.63
C SER A 21 -3.24 -14.39 -7.86
N SER A 22 -3.19 -13.27 -8.60
CA SER A 22 -2.32 -13.12 -9.78
C SER A 22 -0.85 -13.14 -9.38
N VAL A 23 -0.50 -12.47 -8.28
CA VAL A 23 0.87 -12.48 -7.73
C VAL A 23 1.27 -13.88 -7.29
N ALA A 24 0.43 -14.57 -6.52
CA ALA A 24 0.67 -15.94 -6.06
C ALA A 24 0.90 -16.91 -7.22
N ALA A 25 0.08 -16.83 -8.28
CA ALA A 25 0.25 -17.62 -9.49
C ALA A 25 1.57 -17.31 -10.21
N THR A 26 1.94 -16.03 -10.31
CA THR A 26 3.17 -15.58 -10.99
C THR A 26 4.43 -16.07 -10.31
N ILE A 27 4.46 -16.06 -8.96
CA ILE A 27 5.64 -16.45 -8.17
C ILE A 27 5.61 -17.91 -7.71
N GLY A 28 4.55 -18.67 -8.04
CA GLY A 28 4.45 -20.11 -7.75
C GLY A 28 4.23 -20.46 -6.28
N VAL A 29 3.44 -19.68 -5.54
CA VAL A 29 3.11 -19.94 -4.12
C VAL A 29 1.61 -20.00 -3.89
N THR A 30 1.19 -20.48 -2.71
CA THR A 30 -0.22 -20.46 -2.34
C THR A 30 -0.70 -19.02 -2.11
N TRP A 31 -2.00 -18.79 -2.32
CA TRP A 31 -2.62 -17.49 -2.05
C TRP A 31 -2.34 -16.99 -0.63
N HIS A 32 -2.50 -17.85 0.37
CA HIS A 32 -2.29 -17.51 1.78
C HIS A 32 -0.83 -17.12 2.05
N ALA A 33 0.13 -17.89 1.53
CA ALA A 33 1.55 -17.59 1.70
C ALA A 33 1.93 -16.22 1.08
N ALA A 34 1.35 -15.87 -0.08
CA ALA A 34 1.53 -14.56 -0.69
C ALA A 34 0.86 -13.45 0.14
N ASN A 35 -0.41 -13.64 0.52
CA ASN A 35 -1.18 -12.67 1.29
C ASN A 35 -0.48 -12.29 2.59
N ASP A 36 -0.04 -13.28 3.36
CA ASP A 36 0.52 -13.07 4.69
C ASP A 36 1.88 -12.37 4.59
N ALA A 37 2.76 -12.86 3.71
CA ALA A 37 4.08 -12.26 3.51
C ALA A 37 4.00 -10.82 2.98
N ILE A 38 3.09 -10.54 2.03
CA ILE A 38 2.92 -9.20 1.48
C ILE A 38 2.31 -8.26 2.53
N SER A 39 1.33 -8.71 3.30
CA SER A 39 0.67 -7.90 4.33
C SER A 39 1.62 -7.57 5.47
N GLU A 40 2.39 -8.54 5.95
CA GLU A 40 3.40 -8.34 7.00
C GLU A 40 4.44 -7.30 6.58
N LEU A 41 5.03 -7.49 5.40
CA LEU A 41 6.02 -6.54 4.88
C LEU A 41 5.40 -5.16 4.61
N GLY A 42 4.21 -5.12 4.01
CA GLY A 42 3.50 -3.88 3.73
C GLY A 42 3.22 -3.09 5.00
N LEU A 43 2.80 -3.77 6.08
CA LEU A 43 2.65 -3.13 7.39
C LEU A 43 3.97 -2.58 7.91
N GLU A 44 5.07 -3.34 7.85
CA GLU A 44 6.39 -2.89 8.30
C GLU A 44 6.85 -1.64 7.54
N VAL A 45 6.83 -1.68 6.20
CA VAL A 45 7.53 -0.68 5.38
C VAL A 45 6.67 0.50 4.96
N LEU A 46 5.34 0.33 4.83
CA LEU A 46 4.44 1.38 4.36
C LEU A 46 3.65 2.04 5.51
N ILE A 47 3.29 1.28 6.55
CA ILE A 47 2.38 1.76 7.61
C ILE A 47 3.10 2.07 8.91
N ASN A 48 3.91 1.13 9.40
CA ASN A 48 4.55 1.19 10.70
C ASN A 48 5.94 1.84 10.66
N ASN A 49 6.44 2.21 9.48
CA ASN A 49 7.68 2.97 9.37
C ASN A 49 7.49 4.37 9.98
N PRO A 50 8.15 4.70 11.11
CA PRO A 50 7.96 5.99 11.78
C PRO A 50 8.47 7.17 10.95
N ALA A 51 9.40 6.93 10.02
CA ALA A 51 9.94 7.95 9.12
C ALA A 51 9.09 8.16 7.85
N ARG A 52 7.95 7.46 7.68
CA ARG A 52 7.16 7.50 6.43
C ARG A 52 6.59 8.87 6.06
N LEU A 53 6.54 9.80 7.01
CA LEU A 53 6.09 11.19 6.81
C LEU A 53 7.23 12.20 6.96
N GLU A 54 8.48 11.75 7.02
CA GLU A 54 9.63 12.65 7.15
C GLU A 54 9.69 13.63 5.96
N GLY A 55 9.79 14.93 6.25
CA GLY A 55 9.82 15.99 5.25
C GLY A 55 8.45 16.37 4.65
N VAL A 56 7.37 15.67 5.01
CA VAL A 56 6.01 16.05 4.60
C VAL A 56 5.56 17.30 5.39
N ARG A 57 5.15 18.35 4.68
CA ARG A 57 4.68 19.62 5.27
C ARG A 57 3.24 19.96 4.90
N VAL A 58 2.75 19.45 3.77
CA VAL A 58 1.37 19.65 3.30
C VAL A 58 0.75 18.29 3.03
N ILE A 59 -0.36 17.99 3.71
CA ILE A 59 -1.05 16.71 3.62
C ILE A 59 -2.43 16.91 3.00
N GLY A 60 -2.73 16.11 1.98
CA GLY A 60 -4.10 15.85 1.55
C GLY A 60 -4.67 14.68 2.35
N VAL A 61 -5.92 14.81 2.80
CA VAL A 61 -6.66 13.73 3.46
C VAL A 61 -7.89 13.44 2.64
N ASP A 62 -8.14 12.17 2.38
CA ASP A 62 -9.36 11.68 1.76
C ASP A 62 -9.93 10.51 2.57
N GLU A 63 -11.24 10.34 2.56
CA GLU A 63 -11.90 9.23 3.23
C GLU A 63 -12.79 8.47 2.25
N HIS A 64 -12.52 7.17 2.11
CA HIS A 64 -13.30 6.28 1.29
C HIS A 64 -14.11 5.31 2.14
N VAL A 65 -15.43 5.29 1.91
CA VAL A 65 -16.35 4.33 2.52
C VAL A 65 -16.59 3.17 1.56
N TRP A 66 -16.35 1.94 2.02
CA TRP A 66 -16.66 0.74 1.24
C TRP A 66 -17.54 -0.25 1.99
N ARG A 67 -18.30 -1.04 1.24
CA ARG A 67 -19.11 -2.14 1.77
C ARG A 67 -19.10 -3.31 0.80
N HIS A 68 -18.31 -4.34 1.12
CA HIS A 68 -18.25 -5.59 0.35
C HIS A 68 -18.81 -6.80 1.10
N THR A 69 -19.21 -6.63 2.38
CA THR A 69 -19.86 -7.69 3.15
C THR A 69 -21.14 -7.15 3.79
N PRO A 70 -22.09 -8.02 4.22
CA PRO A 70 -23.30 -7.57 4.89
C PRO A 70 -23.02 -6.79 6.19
N ARG A 71 -21.86 -7.03 6.82
CA ARG A 71 -21.40 -6.40 8.05
C ARG A 71 -20.91 -4.97 7.79
N GLY A 72 -21.78 -3.99 8.00
CA GLY A 72 -21.47 -2.56 8.16
C GLY A 72 -20.66 -1.87 7.04
N PRO A 73 -20.57 -0.54 7.07
CA PRO A 73 -19.58 0.18 6.27
C PRO A 73 -18.18 0.00 6.85
N ARG A 74 -17.17 0.09 5.99
CA ARG A 74 -15.75 0.19 6.35
C ARG A 74 -15.19 1.49 5.78
N PHE A 75 -14.22 2.08 6.47
CA PHE A 75 -13.66 3.40 6.18
C PHE A 75 -12.15 3.31 6.03
N VAL A 76 -11.61 3.94 4.99
CA VAL A 76 -10.17 4.04 4.72
C VAL A 76 -9.89 5.52 4.64
N THR A 77 -9.01 5.98 5.50
CA THR A 77 -8.45 7.32 5.40
C THR A 77 -7.17 7.23 4.60
N VAL A 78 -7.12 7.92 3.47
CA VAL A 78 -5.92 8.06 2.64
C VAL A 78 -5.24 9.37 3.01
N ILE A 79 -3.93 9.31 3.17
CA ILE A 79 -3.05 10.47 3.40
C ILE A 79 -2.14 10.56 2.19
N ILE A 80 -2.04 11.76 1.59
CA ILE A 80 -1.19 12.03 0.42
C ILE A 80 -0.27 13.20 0.76
N ASP A 81 1.03 13.05 0.47
CA ASP A 81 1.98 14.15 0.51
C ASP A 81 1.75 15.09 -0.68
N LEU A 82 1.29 16.30 -0.37
CA LEU A 82 1.07 17.39 -1.32
C LEU A 82 2.21 18.42 -1.29
N THR A 83 3.25 18.20 -0.50
CA THR A 83 4.39 19.12 -0.37
C THR A 83 5.03 19.45 -1.73
N PRO A 84 5.28 18.50 -2.65
CA PRO A 84 5.86 18.83 -3.95
C PRO A 84 4.94 19.70 -4.82
N VAL A 85 3.63 19.53 -4.68
CA VAL A 85 2.63 20.32 -5.41
C VAL A 85 2.61 21.75 -4.85
N ALA A 86 2.57 21.87 -3.52
CA ALA A 86 2.60 23.16 -2.83
C ALA A 86 3.88 23.96 -3.15
N ASP A 87 5.02 23.27 -3.20
CA ASP A 87 6.32 23.86 -3.50
C ASP A 87 6.58 24.05 -5.00
N LYS A 88 5.68 23.55 -5.86
CA LYS A 88 5.85 23.52 -7.32
C LYS A 88 7.12 22.79 -7.77
N THR A 89 7.51 21.74 -7.05
CA THR A 89 8.69 20.91 -7.33
C THR A 89 8.34 19.56 -7.94
N GLY A 90 7.07 19.15 -7.94
CA GLY A 90 6.65 17.89 -8.54
C GLY A 90 5.19 17.53 -8.27
N ALA A 91 4.86 16.27 -8.58
CA ALA A 91 3.54 15.69 -8.34
C ALA A 91 3.36 15.23 -6.88
N ALA A 92 2.10 15.01 -6.49
CA ALA A 92 1.75 14.41 -5.20
C ALA A 92 2.34 13.00 -5.05
N ARG A 93 2.56 12.56 -3.80
CA ARG A 93 3.16 11.26 -3.46
C ARG A 93 2.34 10.56 -2.39
N SER A 94 2.11 9.25 -2.54
CA SER A 94 1.44 8.38 -1.56
C SER A 94 2.44 7.65 -0.67
#